data_AF-A0AA91J9W9-F1
#
_entry.id   AF-A0AA91J9W9-F1
#
_cell.length_a   1.000
_cell.length_b   1.000
_cell.length_c   1.000
_cell.angle_alpha   90.00
_cell.angle_beta   90.00
_cell.angle_gamma   90.00
#
_symmetry.space_group_name_H-M   'P 1'
#
loop_
_entity.id
_entity.type
_entity.pdbx_description
1 polymer ?
#
loop_
_entity_poly.entity_id
_entity_poly.type
_entity_poly.pdbx_seq_one_letter_code
_entity_poly.pdbx_strand_id
1 'polypeptide(L)'
;MTKPNPRVLEVKGVFVEPASAASIGGAIRDIKAGKIAEGSVIVCTVTGNGLKDPDTAIKQCADAVMLTINATLDDVRTSILSNMEK
;
A
#
# COMPACT_ATOMS: atom_id res chain seq x y z
N MET A 1 14.09 -15.90 8.38
CA MET A 1 13.53 -14.87 9.30
C MET A 1 13.39 -13.57 8.52
N THR A 2 12.31 -13.40 7.76
CA THR A 2 12.11 -12.22 6.90
C THR A 2 11.80 -11.01 7.77
N LYS A 3 12.62 -9.97 7.70
CA LYS A 3 12.38 -8.68 8.37
C LYS A 3 10.98 -8.17 8.01
N PRO A 4 10.19 -7.62 8.95
CA PRO A 4 8.92 -7.00 8.63
C PRO A 4 9.21 -5.82 7.70
N ASN A 5 8.78 -5.92 6.45
CA ASN A 5 8.92 -4.85 5.47
C ASN A 5 7.88 -3.76 5.84
N PRO A 6 8.26 -2.50 6.06
CA PRO A 6 7.34 -1.43 6.50
C PRO A 6 6.40 -0.94 5.39
N ARG A 7 6.04 -1.81 4.44
CA ARG A 7 5.01 -1.49 3.45
C ARG A 7 3.72 -1.21 4.23
N VAL A 8 3.17 -0.01 4.10
CA VAL A 8 1.80 0.25 4.54
C VAL A 8 0.95 -0.87 3.96
N LEU A 9 0.07 -1.44 4.78
CA LEU A 9 -0.89 -2.42 4.31
C LEU A 9 -1.62 -1.80 3.12
N GLU A 10 -1.55 -2.45 1.97
CA GLU A 10 -2.21 -2.00 0.75
C GLU A 10 -3.72 -2.23 0.90
N VAL A 11 -4.35 -1.46 1.79
CA VAL A 11 -5.79 -1.40 1.96
C VAL A 11 -6.30 -0.60 0.78
N LYS A 12 -7.00 -1.26 -0.14
CA LYS A 12 -7.67 -0.72 -1.33
C LYS A 12 -7.87 0.81 -1.28
N GLY A 13 -6.90 1.58 -1.80
CA GLY A 13 -7.00 3.03 -1.98
C GLY A 13 -6.95 3.91 -0.71
N VAL A 14 -6.56 3.39 0.47
CA VAL A 14 -6.48 4.17 1.72
C VAL A 14 -5.03 4.40 2.12
N PHE A 15 -4.56 5.65 2.02
CA PHE A 15 -3.19 6.03 2.30
C PHE A 15 -3.04 6.65 3.71
N VAL A 16 -2.42 5.89 4.62
CA VAL A 16 -2.26 6.25 6.05
C VAL A 16 -0.79 6.27 6.45
N GLU A 17 -0.47 7.06 7.48
CA GLU A 17 0.89 7.09 8.03
C GLU A 17 1.27 5.73 8.68
N PRO A 18 2.56 5.38 8.77
CA PRO A 18 3.01 4.09 9.32
C PRO A 18 2.50 3.79 10.74
N ALA A 19 2.47 4.78 11.62
CA ALA A 19 2.00 4.62 12.99
C ALA A 19 0.51 4.23 13.04
N SER A 20 -0.31 4.84 12.17
CA SER A 20 -1.73 4.53 12.04
C SER A 20 -1.98 3.13 11.43
N ALA A 21 -1.07 2.62 10.60
CA ALA A 21 -1.16 1.28 10.02
C ALA A 21 -1.00 0.13 11.04
N ALA A 22 -0.49 0.41 12.25
CA ALA A 22 -0.29 -0.58 13.29
C ALA A 22 -1.61 -1.22 13.78
N SER A 23 -2.71 -0.46 13.81
CA SER A 23 -4.04 -0.98 14.21
C SER A 23 -4.52 -2.06 13.25
N ILE A 24 -4.37 -1.81 11.95
CA ILE A 24 -4.72 -2.75 10.87
C ILE A 24 -3.79 -3.97 10.89
N GLY A 25 -2.48 -3.77 11.09
CA GLY A 25 -1.51 -4.87 11.19
C GLY A 25 -1.76 -5.78 12.38
N GLY A 26 -2.14 -5.20 13.53
CA GLY A 26 -2.57 -5.93 14.71
C GLY A 26 -3.83 -6.76 14.45
N ALA A 27 -4.85 -6.16 13.82
CA ALA A 27 -6.07 -6.87 13.44
C ALA A 27 -5.78 -8.06 12.52
N ILE A 28 -4.97 -7.87 11.46
CA ILE A 28 -4.58 -8.97 10.55
C ILE A 28 -3.85 -10.09 11.29
N ARG A 29 -2.92 -9.76 12.19
CA ARG A 29 -2.21 -10.75 13.00
C ARG A 29 -3.18 -11.55 13.88
N ASP A 30 -4.10 -10.86 14.56
CA ASP A 30 -5.00 -11.50 15.52
C ASP A 30 -6.12 -12.30 14.82
N ILE A 31 -6.55 -11.91 13.61
CA ILE A 31 -7.39 -12.74 12.72
C ILE A 31 -6.64 -14.03 12.34
N LYS A 32 -5.39 -13.93 11.87
CA LYS A 32 -4.58 -15.10 11.49
C LYS A 32 -4.31 -16.05 12.67
N ALA A 33 -4.25 -15.51 13.89
CA ALA A 33 -4.09 -16.27 15.12
C ALA A 33 -5.41 -16.86 15.67
N GLY A 34 -6.55 -16.64 15.01
CA GLY A 34 -7.86 -17.11 15.45
C GLY A 34 -8.42 -16.40 16.68
N LYS A 35 -7.82 -15.27 17.09
CA LYS A 35 -8.30 -14.49 18.25
C LYS A 35 -9.51 -13.63 17.93
N ILE A 36 -9.71 -13.32 16.65
CA ILE A 36 -10.88 -12.61 16.14
C ILE A 36 -11.65 -13.59 15.28
N ALA A 37 -12.92 -13.81 15.62
CA ALA A 37 -13.78 -14.76 14.93
C ALA A 37 -14.09 -14.31 13.49
N GLU A 38 -14.23 -15.28 12.59
CA GLU A 38 -14.68 -15.02 11.22
C GLU A 38 -16.07 -14.35 11.22
N GLY A 39 -16.29 -13.42 10.28
CA GLY A 39 -17.53 -12.63 10.21
C GLY A 39 -17.62 -11.44 11.18
N SER A 40 -16.60 -11.21 12.03
CA SER A 40 -16.57 -10.05 12.92
C SER A 40 -16.45 -8.72 12.16
N VAL A 41 -17.12 -7.68 12.66
CA VAL A 41 -16.93 -6.29 12.19
C VAL A 41 -15.91 -5.60 13.07
N ILE A 42 -14.85 -5.05 12.46
CA ILE A 42 -13.72 -4.44 13.16
C ILE A 42 -13.58 -2.99 12.72
N VAL A 43 -13.39 -2.08 13.67
CA VAL A 43 -13.04 -0.67 13.41
C VAL A 43 -11.57 -0.45 13.74
N CYS A 44 -10.78 -0.09 12.73
CA CYS A 44 -9.37 0.30 12.91
C CYS A 44 -9.27 1.82 12.84
N THR A 45 -8.97 2.46 13.98
CA THR A 45 -8.74 3.91 14.02
C THR A 45 -7.41 4.25 13.36
N VAL A 46 -7.45 5.30 12.52
CA VAL A 46 -6.29 5.90 11.86
C VAL A 46 -6.24 7.38 12.23
N THR A 47 -5.14 7.83 12.83
CA THR A 47 -4.99 9.18 13.40
C THR A 47 -4.28 10.17 12.48
N GLY A 48 -3.64 9.67 11.41
CA GLY A 48 -2.91 10.50 10.48
C GLY A 48 -3.00 10.04 9.02
N ASN A 49 -3.08 11.04 8.15
CA ASN A 49 -3.05 10.87 6.71
C ASN A 49 -1.62 10.51 6.25
N GLY A 50 -1.49 9.64 5.25
CA GLY A 50 -0.18 9.24 4.72
C GLY A 50 0.67 10.38 4.15
N LEU A 51 0.08 11.54 3.82
CA LEU A 51 0.79 12.74 3.37
C LEU A 51 1.52 13.49 4.49
N LYS A 52 1.35 13.11 5.76
CA LYS A 52 2.08 13.73 6.88
C LYS A 52 3.58 13.40 6.86
N ASP A 53 3.99 12.34 6.18
CA ASP A 53 5.39 11.91 6.06
C ASP A 53 5.73 11.56 4.60
N PRO A 54 5.99 12.57 3.75
CA PRO A 54 6.29 12.37 2.34
C PRO A 54 7.60 11.60 2.12
N ASP A 55 8.57 11.72 3.03
CA ASP A 55 9.86 11.03 2.91
C ASP A 55 9.69 9.52 3.04
N THR A 56 8.88 9.06 4.00
CA THR A 56 8.52 7.65 4.12
C THR A 56 7.70 7.18 2.92
N ALA A 57 6.78 8.00 2.42
CA ALA A 57 6.00 7.69 1.23
C ALA A 57 6.90 7.44 0.00
N ILE A 58 7.87 8.33 -0.25
CA ILE A 58 8.82 8.20 -1.37
C ILE A 58 9.68 6.94 -1.20
N LYS A 59 10.18 6.66 0.01
CA LYS A 59 10.97 5.44 0.29
C LYS A 59 10.19 4.16 0.03
N GLN A 60 8.87 4.17 0.22
CA GLN A 60 8.00 3.03 -0.07
C GLN A 60 7.83 2.79 -1.57
N CYS A 61 7.99 3.83 -2.39
CA CYS A 61 8.01 3.74 -3.84
C CYS A 61 9.38 3.36 -4.41
N ALA A 62 10.32 2.82 -3.62
CA ALA A 62 11.66 2.45 -4.10
C ALA A 62 11.65 1.45 -5.27
N ASP A 63 10.64 0.59 -5.35
CA ASP A 63 10.47 -0.38 -6.44
C ASP A 63 9.62 0.18 -7.61
N ALA A 64 9.13 1.43 -7.51
CA ALA A 64 8.30 2.05 -8.54
C ALA A 64 9.15 2.46 -9.76
N VAL A 65 8.72 2.02 -10.94
CA VAL A 65 9.42 2.31 -12.19
C VAL A 65 8.74 3.49 -12.89
N MET A 66 9.46 4.61 -12.98
CA MET A 66 9.05 5.74 -13.82
C MET A 66 9.45 5.45 -15.27
N LEU A 67 8.47 5.32 -16.16
CA LEU A 67 8.68 5.11 -17.59
C LEU A 67 8.66 6.45 -18.31
N THR A 68 9.81 6.85 -18.87
CA THR A 68 9.91 8.03 -19.74
C THR A 68 9.66 7.62 -21.19
N ILE A 69 8.71 8.28 -21.84
CA ILE A 69 8.29 8.00 -23.22
C ILE A 69 8.13 9.30 -24.00
N ASN A 70 8.16 9.23 -25.33
CA ASN A 70 7.89 10.42 -26.14
C ASN A 70 6.40 10.80 -26.04
N ALA A 71 6.11 12.08 -26.27
CA ALA A 71 4.74 12.60 -26.30
C ALA A 71 4.02 12.25 -27.61
N THR A 72 4.06 10.98 -28.03
CA THR A 72 3.33 10.46 -29.19
C THR A 72 2.22 9.52 -28.72
N LEU A 73 1.11 9.49 -29.45
CA LEU A 73 -0.02 8.63 -29.09
C LEU A 73 0.39 7.15 -29.08
N ASP A 74 1.22 6.73 -30.03
CA ASP A 74 1.67 5.35 -30.18
C ASP A 74 2.54 4.91 -29.00
N ASP A 75 3.48 5.75 -28.55
CA ASP A 75 4.34 5.45 -27.40
C ASP A 75 3.53 5.40 -26.09
N VAL A 76 2.57 6.31 -25.90
CA VAL A 76 1.67 6.31 -24.74
C VAL A 76 0.79 5.06 -24.72
N ARG A 77 0.16 4.74 -25.86
CA ARG A 77 -0.74 3.58 -25.98
C ARG A 77 -0.02 2.28 -25.69
N THR A 78 1.15 2.08 -26.30
CA THR A 78 1.95 0.86 -26.13
C THR A 78 2.37 0.68 -24.67
N SER A 79 2.80 1.76 -24.02
CA SER A 79 3.26 1.73 -22.63
C SER A 79 2.15 1.38 -21.64
N ILE A 80 0.96 1.96 -21.81
CA ILE A 80 -0.20 1.64 -20.96
C ILE A 80 -0.58 0.17 -21.11
N LEU A 81 -0.74 -0.33 -22.35
CA LEU A 81 -1.20 -1.69 -22.60
C LEU A 81 -0.21 -2.74 -22.06
N SER A 82 1.09 -2.53 -22.24
CA SER A 82 2.13 -3.43 -21.71
C SER A 82 2.15 -3.57 -20.18
N ASN A 83 1.59 -2.60 -19.46
CA ASN A 83 1.50 -2.60 -18.00
C ASN A 83 0.15 -3.10 -17.48
N MET A 84 -0.89 -3.19 -18.32
CA MET A 84 -2.20 -3.74 -17.95
C MET A 84 -2.23 -5.27 -18.03
N GLU A 85 -1.31 -5.88 -18.77
CA GLU A 85 -1.21 -7.33 -18.96
C GLU A 85 -0.32 -8.05 -17.90
N LYS A 86 0.19 -7.31 -16.91
CA LYS A 86 0.92 -7.83 -15.74
C LYS A 86 0.00 -8.03 -14.54
#